data_AF-A0A8T3P824-F1
#
_entry.id   AF-A0A8T3P824-F1
#
_cell.length_a   1.000
_cell.length_b   1.000
_cell.length_c   1.000
_cell.angle_alpha   90.00
_cell.angle_beta   90.00
_cell.angle_gamma   90.00
#
_symmetry.space_group_name_H-M   'P 1'
#
loop_
_entity.id
_entity.type
_entity.pdbx_description
1 polymer ?
#
loop_
_entity_poly.entity_id
_entity_poly.type
_entity_poly.pdbx_seq_one_letter_code
_entity_poly.pdbx_strand_id
1 'polypeptide(L)'
;MTQRTQVTLDPELHRHARRKAAELGISLAEYVRRLVREDLDVPRSRGDTSQIIGLGDSGGSDIGVRKDTYVANALAMLRPR
;
A
#
# COMPACT_ATOMS: atom_id res chain seq x y z
N MET A 1 2.97 10.96 -12.43
CA MET A 1 2.98 9.73 -13.25
C MET A 1 4.07 8.80 -12.73
N THR A 2 3.82 7.49 -12.67
CA THR A 2 4.83 6.48 -12.31
C THR A 2 5.31 5.76 -13.56
N GLN A 3 6.61 5.48 -13.67
CA GLN A 3 7.19 4.68 -14.74
C GLN A 3 7.53 3.27 -14.22
N ARG A 4 7.21 2.23 -14.99
CA ARG A 4 7.52 0.84 -14.64
C ARG A 4 8.96 0.52 -15.03
N THR A 5 9.74 0.02 -14.07
CA THR A 5 11.09 -0.49 -14.30
C THR A 5 11.19 -1.90 -13.74
N GLN A 6 11.79 -2.83 -14.49
CA GLN A 6 12.10 -4.18 -14.02
C GLN A 6 13.58 -4.24 -13.64
N VAL A 7 13.89 -4.68 -12.43
CA VAL A 7 15.26 -4.81 -11.92
C VAL A 7 15.45 -6.24 -11.44
N THR A 8 16.47 -6.91 -11.99
CA THR A 8 16.89 -8.23 -11.52
C THR A 8 17.96 -8.05 -10.45
N LEU A 9 17.76 -8.67 -9.29
CA LEU A 9 18.74 -8.70 -8.22
C LEU A 9 19.28 -10.11 -8.08
N ASP A 10 20.54 -10.22 -7.68
CA ASP A 10 21.08 -11.48 -7.18
C ASP A 10 20.18 -12.04 -6.06
N PRO A 11 19.93 -13.36 -6.00
CA PRO A 11 19.04 -13.95 -4.99
C PRO A 11 19.40 -13.60 -3.55
N GLU A 12 20.69 -13.53 -3.19
CA GLU A 12 21.11 -13.15 -1.84
C GLU A 12 20.78 -11.69 -1.57
N LEU A 13 21.11 -10.82 -2.51
CA LEU A 13 20.81 -9.39 -2.39
C LEU A 13 19.30 -9.15 -2.24
N HIS A 14 18.47 -9.86 -3.01
CA HIS A 14 17.03 -9.81 -2.89
C HIS A 14 16.55 -10.26 -1.49
N ARG A 15 17.11 -11.36 -0.95
CA ARG A 15 16.79 -11.82 0.41
C ARG A 15 17.16 -10.80 1.48
N HIS A 16 18.37 -10.23 1.38
CA HIS A 16 18.83 -9.19 2.31
C HIS A 16 17.95 -7.94 2.25
N ALA A 17 17.63 -7.46 1.05
CA ALA A 17 16.75 -6.31 0.87
C ALA A 17 15.34 -6.56 1.41
N ARG A 18 14.77 -7.76 1.19
CA ARG A 18 13.46 -8.13 1.72
C ARG A 18 13.45 -8.18 3.25
N ARG A 19 14.50 -8.73 3.87
CA ARG A 19 14.65 -8.74 5.33
C ARG A 19 14.74 -7.32 5.88
N LYS A 20 15.55 -6.45 5.25
CA LYS A 20 15.70 -5.06 5.69
C LYS A 20 14.40 -4.27 5.56
N ALA A 21 13.65 -4.47 4.48
CA ALA A 21 12.34 -3.86 4.30
C ALA A 21 11.35 -4.31 5.39
N ALA A 22 11.36 -5.59 5.76
CA ALA A 22 10.54 -6.13 6.85
C ALA A 22 10.92 -5.55 8.23
N GLU A 23 12.22 -5.42 8.54
CA GLU A 23 12.70 -4.74 9.76
C GLU A 23 12.19 -3.29 9.86
N LEU A 24 12.06 -2.62 8.71
CA LEU A 24 11.57 -1.25 8.61
C LEU A 24 10.03 -1.15 8.52
N GLY A 25 9.31 -2.28 8.48
CA GLY A 25 7.85 -2.31 8.35
C GLY A 25 7.33 -1.77 7.00
N ILE A 26 8.12 -1.85 5.93
CA ILE A 26 7.78 -1.34 4.59
C ILE A 26 7.90 -2.44 3.53
N SER A 27 7.31 -2.22 2.35
CA SER A 27 7.48 -3.12 1.21
C SER A 27 8.88 -3.04 0.62
N LEU A 28 9.33 -4.10 -0.06
CA LEU A 28 10.59 -4.11 -0.80
C LEU A 28 10.66 -2.99 -1.85
N ALA A 29 9.56 -2.72 -2.54
CA ALA A 29 9.50 -1.63 -3.52
C ALA A 29 9.70 -0.26 -2.86
N GLU A 30 9.13 -0.04 -1.68
CA GLU A 30 9.34 1.21 -0.94
C GLU A 30 10.77 1.34 -0.43
N TYR A 31 11.37 0.23 0.04
CA TYR A 31 12.77 0.21 0.42
C TYR A 31 13.69 0.63 -0.74
N VAL A 32 13.50 0.04 -1.94
CA VAL A 32 14.26 0.43 -3.14
C VAL A 32 14.02 1.89 -3.51
N ARG A 33 12.78 2.38 -3.46
CA ARG A 33 12.49 3.80 -3.75
C ARG A 33 13.16 4.76 -2.76
N ARG A 34 13.30 4.38 -1.49
CA ARG A 34 14.04 5.18 -0.50
C ARG A 34 15.52 5.23 -0.81
N LEU A 35 16.13 4.08 -1.08
CA LEU A 35 17.55 4.02 -1.46
C LEU A 35 17.85 4.89 -2.69
N VAL A 36 17.06 4.77 -3.76
CA VAL A 36 17.24 5.61 -4.96
C VAL A 36 17.07 7.10 -4.64
N ARG A 37 16.12 7.44 -3.77
CA ARG A 37 15.89 8.84 -3.38
C ARG A 37 17.05 9.41 -2.55
N GLU A 38 17.53 8.62 -1.59
CA GLU A 38 18.65 8.98 -0.70
C GLU A 38 19.95 9.13 -1.49
N ASP A 39 20.21 8.22 -2.43
CA ASP A 39 21.38 8.27 -3.33
C ASP A 39 21.38 9.53 -4.22
N LEU A 40 20.20 9.93 -4.70
CA LEU A 40 20.04 11.11 -5.56
C LEU A 40 19.84 12.43 -4.78
N ASP A 41 19.89 12.41 -3.44
CA ASP A 41 19.58 13.54 -2.54
C ASP A 41 18.24 14.23 -2.87
N VAL A 42 17.24 13.46 -3.30
CA VAL A 42 15.93 13.97 -3.68
C VAL A 42 15.08 14.16 -2.41
N PRO A 43 14.56 15.35 -2.09
CA PRO A 43 13.76 15.55 -0.89
C PRO A 43 12.51 14.65 -0.89
N ARG A 44 12.18 14.10 0.28
CA ARG A 44 10.95 13.32 0.45
C ARG A 44 9.74 14.27 0.36
N SER A 45 9.03 14.25 -0.76
CA SER A 45 7.71 14.87 -0.83
C SER A 45 6.85 14.25 0.27
N ARG A 46 6.32 15.04 1.20
CA ARG A 46 5.36 14.57 2.22
C ARG A 46 4.20 13.90 1.47
N GLY A 47 4.14 12.58 1.52
CA GLY A 47 3.22 11.78 0.72
C GLY A 47 1.82 11.78 1.32
N ASP A 48 0.84 11.98 0.45
CA ASP A 48 -0.59 11.89 0.70
C ASP A 48 -1.01 10.49 1.20
N THR A 49 -1.85 10.49 2.24
CA THR A 49 -2.39 9.35 3.01
C THR A 49 -3.19 8.33 2.18
N SER A 50 -3.50 8.65 0.93
CA SER A 50 -4.27 7.82 -0.01
C SER A 50 -3.65 6.45 -0.31
N GLN A 51 -2.33 6.26 -0.11
CA GLN A 51 -1.67 4.96 -0.33
C GLN A 51 -1.94 3.90 0.75
N ILE A 52 -2.50 4.28 1.91
CA ILE A 52 -2.83 3.33 2.98
C ILE A 52 -4.12 2.54 2.64
N ILE A 53 -4.96 3.05 1.73
CA ILE A 53 -6.28 2.50 1.40
C ILE A 53 -6.21 1.32 0.41
N GLY A 54 -5.04 1.06 -0.21
CA GLY A 54 -4.87 0.00 -1.22
C GLY A 54 -4.69 -1.43 -0.68
N LEU A 55 -4.63 -1.64 0.64
CA LEU A 55 -4.45 -2.99 1.22
C LEU A 55 -5.76 -3.80 1.27
N GLY A 56 -6.90 -3.18 0.95
CA GLY A 56 -8.24 -3.78 1.02
C GLY A 56 -8.91 -4.06 -0.32
N ASP A 57 -8.22 -3.86 -1.46
CA ASP A 57 -8.78 -4.17 -2.78
C ASP A 57 -8.66 -5.68 -3.08
N SER A 58 -9.46 -6.46 -2.36
CA SER A 58 -9.85 -7.79 -2.79
C SER A 58 -11.07 -7.57 -3.68
N GLY A 59 -10.93 -7.69 -5.00
CA GLY A 59 -11.94 -7.33 -6.02
C GLY A 59 -13.33 -8.01 -5.95
N GLY A 60 -13.76 -8.47 -4.78
CA GLY A 60 -15.06 -9.06 -4.47
C GLY A 60 -16.12 -8.10 -3.94
N SER A 61 -15.80 -6.87 -3.51
CA SER A 61 -16.80 -5.81 -3.27
C SER A 61 -16.15 -4.46 -2.99
N ASP A 62 -16.56 -3.41 -3.70
CA ASP A 62 -16.19 -2.03 -3.35
C ASP A 62 -17.01 -1.55 -2.14
N ILE A 63 -16.61 -2.04 -0.97
CA ILE A 63 -17.16 -1.64 0.34
C ILE A 63 -16.92 -0.15 0.62
N GLY A 64 -15.93 0.48 -0.01
CA GLY A 64 -15.64 1.90 0.15
C GLY A 64 -16.74 2.78 -0.43
N VAL A 65 -17.19 2.46 -1.65
CA VAL A 65 -18.27 3.20 -2.33
C VAL A 65 -19.66 2.86 -1.78
N ARG A 66 -19.87 1.63 -1.28
CA ARG A 66 -21.19 1.13 -0.85
C ARG A 66 -21.41 1.13 0.66
N LYS A 67 -20.47 1.67 1.44
CA LYS A 67 -20.51 1.67 2.91
C LYS A 67 -21.83 2.20 3.46
N ASP A 68 -22.31 3.31 2.93
CA ASP A 68 -23.53 3.96 3.42
C ASP A 68 -24.76 3.07 3.24
N THR A 69 -24.86 2.39 2.09
CA THR A 69 -25.91 1.41 1.81
C THR A 69 -25.84 0.21 2.76
N TYR A 70 -24.65 -0.29 3.07
CA TYR A 70 -24.49 -1.42 4.00
C TYR A 70 -24.84 -1.04 5.44
N VAL A 71 -24.43 0.16 5.89
CA VAL A 71 -24.77 0.68 7.21
C VAL A 71 -26.28 0.93 7.31
N ALA A 72 -26.90 1.51 6.27
CA ALA A 72 -28.34 1.74 6.24
C ALA A 72 -29.14 0.42 6.31
N ASN A 73 -28.74 -0.60 5.55
CA ASN A 73 -29.39 -1.91 5.60
C ASN A 73 -29.22 -2.60 6.96
N ALA A 74 -28.04 -2.52 7.56
CA ALA A 74 -27.80 -3.09 8.89
C ALA A 74 -28.66 -2.41 9.96
N LEU A 75 -28.77 -1.08 9.93
CA LEU A 75 -29.63 -0.32 10.84
C LEU A 75 -31.12 -0.62 10.64
N ALA A 76 -31.55 -0.82 9.39
CA ALA A 76 -32.92 -1.21 9.07
C ALA A 76 -33.26 -2.62 9.60
N MET A 77 -32.30 -3.56 9.57
CA MET A 77 -32.46 -4.91 10.12
C MET A 77 -32.44 -4.95 11.65
N LEU A 78 -31.79 -3.99 12.31
CA LEU A 78 -31.69 -3.88 13.77
C LEU A 78 -32.90 -3.20 14.44
N ARG A 79 -33.83 -2.65 13.66
CA ARG A 79 -35.07 -2.06 14.17
C ARG A 79 -36.25 -3.03 13.95
N PRO A 80 -36.68 -3.79 14.97
CA PRO A 80 -37.99 -4.42 14.93
C PRO A 80 -39.07 -3.34 14.85
N ARG A 81 -40.11 -3.60 14.06
CA ARG A 81 -41.32 -2.76 14.02
C ARG A 81 -42.03 -2.72 15.36
#